data_AF-A0A485D3C5-F1
#
_entry.id   AF-A0A485D3C5-F1
#
_cell.length_a   1.000
_cell.length_b   1.000
_cell.length_c   1.000
_cell.angle_alpha   90.00
_cell.angle_beta   90.00
_cell.angle_gamma   90.00
#
_symmetry.space_group_name_H-M   'P 1'
#
loop_
_entity.id
_entity.type
_entity.pdbx_description
1 polymer ?
#
loop_
_entity_poly.entity_id
_entity_poly.type
_entity_poly.pdbx_seq_one_letter_code
_entity_poly.pdbx_strand_id
1 'polypeptide(L)'
;MAMAKTRYCALPLTLLAGALLSACTSQQAPQMKAGEKPVDVASVVRQKMPASVKDRDAWAQALAKTFESQKLAPTEENICSVLAVAQQESNYQADPAVPGLSKNRLAGDRPPR
;
A
#
# COMPACT_ATOMS: atom_id res chain seq x y z
N MET A 1 44.88 29.83 -31.97
CA MET A 1 43.92 28.71 -31.96
C MET A 1 43.66 28.32 -30.51
N ALA A 2 42.56 28.79 -29.91
CA ALA A 2 42.25 28.53 -28.50
C ALA A 2 41.35 27.30 -28.37
N MET A 3 41.77 26.34 -27.54
CA MET A 3 41.09 25.08 -27.30
C MET A 3 39.74 25.28 -26.60
N ALA A 4 38.67 25.35 -27.37
CA ALA A 4 37.30 25.18 -26.87
C ALA A 4 36.94 23.68 -26.82
N LYS A 5 37.63 22.88 -25.98
CA LYS A 5 37.37 21.43 -25.92
C LYS A 5 37.55 20.77 -24.54
N THR A 6 37.27 21.50 -23.46
CA THR A 6 37.35 20.93 -22.08
C THR A 6 36.04 21.04 -21.29
N ARG A 7 35.04 21.81 -21.77
CA ARG A 7 33.75 21.95 -21.07
C ARG A 7 32.70 20.89 -21.44
N TYR A 8 32.90 20.15 -22.53
CA TYR A 8 31.90 19.22 -23.08
C TYR A 8 31.91 17.80 -22.47
N CYS A 9 32.96 17.42 -21.72
CA CYS A 9 33.05 16.08 -21.09
C CYS A 9 32.38 15.97 -19.71
N ALA A 10 32.14 17.09 -19.01
CA ALA A 10 31.59 17.08 -17.65
C ALA A 10 30.05 17.15 -17.59
N LEU A 11 29.41 17.63 -18.67
CA LEU A 11 27.96 17.74 -18.82
C LEU A 11 27.19 16.41 -18.91
N PRO A 12 27.66 15.35 -19.60
CA PRO A 12 26.89 14.11 -19.68
C PRO A 12 26.88 13.32 -18.36
N LEU A 13 27.92 13.46 -17.54
CA LEU A 13 28.05 12.69 -16.29
C LEU A 13 27.10 13.19 -15.18
N THR A 14 26.85 14.50 -15.11
CA THR A 14 25.90 15.08 -14.15
C THR A 14 24.44 14.85 -14.57
N LEU A 15 24.15 14.84 -15.89
CA LEU A 15 22.83 14.49 -16.40
C LEU A 15 22.46 13.02 -16.14
N LEU A 16 23.41 12.09 -16.27
CA LEU A 16 23.18 10.68 -15.99
C LEU A 16 22.92 10.43 -14.49
N ALA A 17 23.68 11.10 -13.61
CA ALA A 17 23.45 11.03 -12.17
C ALA A 17 22.07 11.61 -11.77
N GLY A 18 21.65 12.71 -12.38
CA GLY A 18 20.32 13.30 -12.16
C GLY A 18 19.17 12.39 -12.61
N ALA A 19 19.33 11.68 -13.73
CA ALA A 19 18.33 10.75 -14.24
C ALA A 19 18.10 9.55 -13.30
N LEU A 20 19.16 9.08 -12.64
CA LEU A 20 19.07 7.97 -11.67
C LEU A 20 18.24 8.34 -10.42
N LEU A 21 18.26 9.61 -9.98
CA LEU A 21 17.48 10.03 -8.80
C LEU A 21 15.96 10.12 -9.08
N SER A 22 15.54 10.36 -10.33
CA SER A 22 14.11 10.44 -10.67
C SER A 22 13.45 9.07 -10.82
N ALA A 23 14.21 7.97 -10.80
CA ALA A 23 13.69 6.63 -11.03
C ALA A 23 12.94 6.03 -9.82
N CYS A 24 13.11 6.57 -8.60
CA CYS A 24 12.50 6.00 -7.39
C CYS A 24 11.11 6.55 -7.03
N THR A 25 10.60 7.58 -7.73
CA THR A 25 9.35 8.26 -7.35
C THR A 25 8.17 7.98 -8.29
N SER A 26 8.33 7.09 -9.27
CA SER A 26 7.27 6.76 -10.23
C SER A 26 6.50 5.50 -9.82
N GLN A 27 5.88 5.55 -8.64
CA GLN A 27 4.72 4.70 -8.36
C GLN A 27 3.49 5.58 -8.41
N GLN A 28 2.92 5.68 -9.61
CA GLN A 28 1.60 6.26 -9.81
C GLN A 28 0.64 5.48 -8.91
N ALA A 29 0.06 6.14 -7.90
CA ALA A 29 -1.03 5.54 -7.14
C ALA A 29 -2.08 5.06 -8.16
N PRO A 30 -2.58 3.81 -8.09
CA PRO A 30 -3.55 3.32 -9.05
C PRO A 30 -4.81 4.18 -8.97
N GLN A 31 -4.95 5.08 -9.94
CA GLN A 31 -6.11 5.95 -10.07
C GLN A 31 -7.13 5.24 -10.95
N MET A 32 -8.41 5.37 -10.61
CA MET A 32 -9.46 4.78 -11.43
C MET A 32 -9.34 5.29 -12.87
N LYS A 33 -9.38 4.37 -13.84
CA LYS A 33 -9.46 4.73 -15.25
C LYS A 33 -10.77 5.48 -15.48
N ALA A 34 -10.76 6.47 -16.36
CA ALA A 34 -11.96 7.24 -16.69
C ALA A 34 -13.07 6.29 -17.19
N GLY A 35 -14.19 6.25 -16.48
CA GLY A 35 -15.34 5.38 -16.78
C GLY A 35 -15.37 4.04 -16.02
N GLU A 36 -14.35 3.71 -15.21
CA GLU A 36 -14.40 2.55 -14.34
C GLU A 36 -15.37 2.80 -13.18
N LYS A 37 -16.27 1.84 -12.91
CA LYS A 37 -17.25 1.97 -11.83
C LYS A 37 -16.62 1.52 -10.51
N PRO A 38 -16.82 2.26 -9.40
CA PRO A 38 -16.46 1.80 -8.07
C PRO A 38 -17.05 0.42 -7.78
N VAL A 39 -16.25 -0.51 -7.27
CA VAL A 39 -16.77 -1.80 -6.79
C VAL A 39 -17.22 -1.68 -5.33
N ASP A 40 -18.16 -2.54 -4.92
CA ASP A 40 -18.48 -2.67 -3.50
C ASP A 40 -17.32 -3.39 -2.78
N VAL A 41 -16.53 -2.62 -2.04
CA VAL A 41 -15.34 -3.10 -1.32
C VAL A 41 -15.71 -4.26 -0.40
N ALA A 42 -16.82 -4.16 0.34
CA ALA A 42 -17.19 -5.17 1.31
C ALA A 42 -17.55 -6.50 0.63
N SER A 43 -18.31 -6.48 -0.47
CA SER A 43 -18.59 -7.68 -1.26
C SER A 43 -17.31 -8.31 -1.83
N VAL A 44 -16.41 -7.53 -2.44
CA VAL A 44 -15.17 -8.06 -3.03
C VAL A 44 -14.26 -8.66 -1.95
N VAL A 45 -14.15 -8.02 -0.77
CA VAL A 45 -13.40 -8.59 0.36
C VAL A 45 -13.99 -9.93 0.79
N ARG A 46 -15.33 -10.02 0.95
CA ARG A 46 -16.01 -11.30 1.26
C ARG A 46 -15.82 -12.36 0.19
N GLN A 47 -15.58 -11.99 -1.06
CA GLN A 47 -15.34 -12.96 -2.13
C GLN A 47 -13.89 -13.44 -2.15
N LYS A 48 -12.92 -12.52 -1.98
CA LYS A 48 -11.49 -12.81 -2.19
C LYS A 48 -10.77 -13.28 -0.93
N MET A 49 -11.27 -12.94 0.25
CA MET A 49 -10.65 -13.36 1.51
C MET A 49 -10.85 -14.87 1.74
N PRO A 50 -9.80 -15.62 2.15
CA PRO A 50 -9.92 -17.06 2.42
C PRO A 50 -11.01 -17.38 3.44
N ALA A 51 -11.69 -18.52 3.24
CA ALA A 51 -12.76 -18.97 4.14
C ALA A 51 -12.26 -19.36 5.55
N SER A 52 -10.96 -19.61 5.71
CA SER A 52 -10.34 -19.95 6.99
C SER A 52 -10.18 -18.76 7.94
N VAL A 53 -10.32 -17.53 7.45
CA VAL A 53 -10.26 -16.33 8.28
C VAL A 53 -11.53 -16.26 9.15
N LYS A 54 -11.38 -16.10 10.47
CA LYS A 54 -12.52 -16.08 11.41
C LYS A 54 -13.46 -14.89 11.20
N ASP A 55 -12.91 -13.68 11.11
CA ASP A 55 -13.68 -12.43 11.21
C ASP A 55 -13.85 -11.74 9.84
N ARG A 56 -14.19 -12.49 8.79
CA ARG A 56 -14.25 -12.00 7.38
C ARG A 56 -15.19 -10.80 7.20
N ASP A 57 -16.33 -10.81 7.88
CA ASP A 57 -17.29 -9.70 7.81
C ASP A 57 -16.75 -8.44 8.49
N ALA A 58 -16.07 -8.57 9.63
CA ALA A 58 -15.44 -7.44 10.30
C ALA A 58 -14.32 -6.84 9.43
N TRP A 59 -13.52 -7.68 8.78
CA TRP A 59 -12.52 -7.25 7.80
C TRP A 59 -13.15 -6.51 6.61
N ALA A 60 -14.25 -7.02 6.05
CA ALA A 60 -14.96 -6.40 4.94
C ALA A 60 -15.46 -4.98 5.30
N GLN A 61 -16.04 -4.82 6.49
CA GLN A 61 -16.52 -3.52 6.96
C GLN A 61 -15.36 -2.56 7.27
N ALA A 62 -14.29 -3.06 7.92
CA ALA A 62 -13.11 -2.26 8.22
C ALA A 62 -12.42 -1.75 6.95
N LEU A 63 -12.30 -2.61 5.92
CA LEU A 63 -11.71 -2.23 4.65
C LEU A 63 -12.59 -1.26 3.87
N ALA A 64 -13.91 -1.45 3.83
CA ALA A 64 -14.82 -0.47 3.22
C ALA A 64 -14.65 0.92 3.85
N LYS A 65 -14.68 1.00 5.18
CA LYS A 65 -14.44 2.25 5.92
C LYS A 65 -13.04 2.83 5.66
N THR A 66 -12.03 1.99 5.51
CA THR A 66 -10.65 2.42 5.25
C THR A 66 -10.49 3.00 3.85
N PHE A 67 -11.08 2.38 2.84
CA PHE A 67 -11.07 2.91 1.47
C PHE A 67 -11.77 4.28 1.41
N GLU A 68 -12.90 4.42 2.10
CA GLU A 68 -13.63 5.70 2.20
C GLU A 68 -12.85 6.80 2.95
N SER A 69 -12.18 6.44 4.06
CA SER A 69 -11.45 7.40 4.90
C SER A 69 -10.14 7.84 4.27
N GLN A 70 -9.42 6.92 3.63
CA GLN A 70 -8.14 7.18 2.96
C GLN A 70 -8.31 7.65 1.50
N LYS A 71 -9.55 7.76 1.01
CA LYS A 71 -9.86 8.16 -0.38
C LYS A 71 -9.16 7.28 -1.42
N LEU A 72 -8.99 5.99 -1.09
CA LEU A 72 -8.43 5.02 -2.02
C LEU A 72 -9.46 4.70 -3.10
N ALA A 73 -8.99 4.58 -4.34
CA ALA A 73 -9.83 4.13 -5.45
C ALA A 73 -10.34 2.71 -5.16
N PRO A 74 -11.66 2.47 -5.05
CA PRO A 74 -12.23 1.15 -4.79
C PRO A 74 -12.25 0.34 -6.10
N THR A 75 -11.07 -0.11 -6.52
CA THR A 75 -10.86 -1.05 -7.63
C THR A 75 -10.51 -2.43 -7.09
N GLU A 76 -10.80 -3.49 -7.85
CA GLU A 76 -10.47 -4.86 -7.44
C GLU A 76 -8.96 -5.04 -7.23
N GLU A 77 -8.13 -4.37 -8.04
CA GLU A 77 -6.67 -4.38 -7.93
C GLU A 77 -6.18 -3.82 -6.58
N ASN A 78 -6.70 -2.67 -6.17
CA ASN A 78 -6.35 -2.06 -4.88
C ASN A 78 -6.80 -2.93 -3.71
N ILE A 79 -8.01 -3.51 -3.79
CA ILE A 79 -8.53 -4.40 -2.75
C ILE A 79 -7.65 -5.65 -2.63
N CYS A 80 -7.33 -6.31 -3.75
CA CYS A 80 -6.47 -7.49 -3.74
C CYS A 80 -5.06 -7.17 -3.22
N SER A 81 -4.53 -5.98 -3.54
CA SER A 81 -3.22 -5.54 -3.05
C SER A 81 -3.20 -5.40 -1.52
N VAL A 82 -4.21 -4.73 -0.94
CA VAL A 82 -4.33 -4.60 0.52
C VAL A 82 -4.53 -5.96 1.19
N LEU A 83 -5.37 -6.83 0.61
CA LEU A 83 -5.58 -8.18 1.12
C LEU A 83 -4.30 -9.04 1.08
N ALA A 84 -3.47 -8.89 0.05
CA ALA A 84 -2.20 -9.61 -0.07
C ALA A 84 -1.20 -9.19 1.01
N VAL A 85 -1.07 -7.87 1.27
CA VAL A 85 -0.21 -7.36 2.33
C VAL A 85 -0.72 -7.80 3.71
N ALA A 86 -2.03 -7.69 3.96
CA ALA A 86 -2.61 -8.12 5.25
C ALA A 86 -2.35 -9.62 5.53
N GLN A 87 -2.38 -10.45 4.48
CA GLN A 87 -2.02 -11.87 4.56
C GLN A 87 -0.52 -12.08 4.84
N GLN A 88 0.36 -11.37 4.14
CA GLN A 88 1.80 -11.49 4.30
C GLN A 88 2.27 -11.06 5.70
N GLU A 89 1.77 -9.93 6.18
CA GLU A 89 2.25 -9.31 7.41
C GLU A 89 1.69 -9.96 8.68
N SER A 90 0.45 -10.44 8.61
CA SER A 90 -0.26 -10.87 9.82
C SER A 90 -1.07 -12.14 9.67
N ASN A 91 -1.13 -12.73 8.48
CA ASN A 91 -2.04 -13.83 8.18
C ASN A 91 -3.50 -13.52 8.53
N TYR A 92 -3.93 -12.29 8.23
CA TYR A 92 -5.26 -11.74 8.59
C TYR A 92 -5.56 -11.73 10.10
N GLN A 93 -4.52 -11.73 10.93
CA GLN A 93 -4.63 -11.59 12.37
C GLN A 93 -4.43 -10.12 12.76
N ALA A 94 -5.49 -9.40 13.12
CA ALA A 94 -5.41 -7.97 13.43
C ALA A 94 -4.50 -7.64 14.63
N ASP A 95 -4.35 -8.57 15.57
CA ASP A 95 -3.45 -8.47 16.73
C ASP A 95 -2.77 -9.82 16.94
N PRO A 96 -1.69 -10.10 16.19
CA PRO A 96 -0.95 -11.35 16.35
C PRO A 96 -0.20 -11.32 17.69
N ALA A 97 -0.13 -12.47 18.35
CA ALA A 97 0.62 -12.59 19.59
C ALA A 97 2.11 -12.39 19.30
N VAL A 98 2.74 -11.43 19.99
CA VAL A 98 4.18 -11.22 19.95
C VAL A 98 4.79 -11.77 21.24
N PRO A 99 5.62 -12.83 21.17
CA PRO A 99 6.28 -13.39 22.34
C PRO A 99 7.13 -12.33 23.08
N GLY A 100 7.03 -12.30 24.42
CA GLY A 100 7.83 -11.40 25.26
C GLY A 100 7.31 -9.95 25.38
N LEU A 101 6.20 -9.60 24.73
CA LEU A 101 5.69 -8.21 24.70
C LEU A 101 5.01 -7.72 25.99
N SER A 102 4.76 -8.62 26.96
CA SER A 102 3.99 -8.34 28.18
C SER A 102 4.66 -7.42 29.20
N LYS A 103 5.97 -7.14 29.09
CA LYS A 103 6.66 -6.21 30.01
C LYS A 103 6.53 -4.72 29.65
N ASN A 104 6.28 -4.39 28.38
CA ASN A 104 6.42 -3.00 27.88
C ASN A 104 5.17 -2.48 27.14
N ARG A 105 4.07 -3.25 27.10
CA ARG A 105 2.84 -2.85 26.39
C ARG A 105 2.04 -1.84 27.22
N LEU A 106 1.84 -0.63 26.69
CA LEU A 106 0.80 0.28 27.16
C LEU A 106 -0.56 -0.36 26.84
N ALA A 107 -1.18 -0.98 27.83
CA ALA A 107 -2.41 -1.77 27.68
C ALA A 107 -3.70 -0.93 27.51
N GLY A 108 -3.58 0.38 27.26
CA GLY A 108 -4.66 1.33 27.53
C GLY A 108 -5.60 1.70 26.39
N ASP A 109 -5.27 1.47 25.12
CA ASP A 109 -5.87 2.30 24.04
C ASP A 109 -6.72 1.54 23.01
N ARG A 110 -7.16 0.31 23.30
CA ARG A 110 -7.98 -0.46 22.35
C ARG A 110 -9.47 -0.45 22.71
N PRO A 111 -10.36 -0.01 21.79
CA PRO A 111 -11.80 -0.19 21.99
C PRO A 111 -12.16 -1.69 22.05
N PRO A 112 -13.20 -2.07 22.81
CA PRO A 112 -13.68 -3.45 22.87
C PRO A 112 -14.18 -3.90 21.49
N ARG A 113 -13.91 -5.18 21.17
CA ARG A 113 -14.43 -5.85 19.98
C ARG A 113 -15.94 -6.00 20.02
#